data_AF-A0A8E1R047-F1
#
_entry.id   AF-A0A8E1R047-F1
#
_cell.length_a   1.000
_cell.length_b   1.000
_cell.length_c   1.000
_cell.angle_alpha   90.00
_cell.angle_beta   90.00
_cell.angle_gamma   90.00
#
_symmetry.space_group_name_H-M   'P 1'
#
loop_
_entity.id
_entity.type
_entity.pdbx_description
1 polymer ?
#
loop_
_entity_poly.entity_id
_entity_poly.type
_entity_poly.pdbx_seq_one_letter_code
_entity_poly.pdbx_strand_id
1 'polypeptide(L)'
;MLKLIRMKVKYIILLFYLFFSSCGSFTELRKVNYEFENINYTIKVPKGYEWFEYSTIEENMVQLMYSDSSCIYLGSPDMTPNKTNIKSVNDSIYSLRFQNSFLAEDVNKSLGFKLITIRPDTLDIAGQDSVGLLWRDVIIRDICVGYKNVKKSNKLLFDNAINSLR
;
A
#
# COMPACT_ATOMS: atom_id res chain seq x y z
N MET A 1 36.05 -38.45 29.89
CA MET A 1 34.61 -38.42 29.53
C MET A 1 33.93 -37.09 29.89
N LEU A 2 34.09 -36.54 31.12
CA LEU A 2 33.48 -35.25 31.52
C LEU A 2 33.86 -34.03 30.65
N LYS A 3 35.10 -33.93 30.16
CA LYS A 3 35.56 -32.80 29.32
C LYS A 3 34.82 -32.71 27.98
N LEU A 4 34.50 -33.84 27.37
CA LEU A 4 33.79 -33.91 26.08
C LEU A 4 32.32 -33.47 26.22
N ILE A 5 31.68 -33.86 27.33
CA ILE A 5 30.31 -33.47 27.68
C ILE A 5 30.25 -31.95 27.91
N ARG A 6 31.24 -31.39 28.63
CA ARG A 6 31.33 -29.96 28.93
C ARG A 6 31.55 -29.09 27.68
N MET A 7 32.27 -29.59 26.67
CA MET A 7 32.39 -28.94 25.35
C MET A 7 31.06 -28.95 24.59
N LYS A 8 30.38 -30.10 24.50
CA LYS A 8 29.10 -30.22 23.78
C LYS A 8 28.01 -29.31 24.36
N VAL A 9 27.96 -29.16 25.69
CA VAL A 9 27.02 -28.24 26.37
C VAL A 9 27.29 -26.77 26.02
N LYS A 10 28.57 -26.36 25.91
CA LYS A 10 28.92 -24.99 25.47
C LYS A 10 28.43 -24.70 24.05
N TYR A 11 28.57 -25.65 23.12
CA TYR A 11 28.08 -25.47 21.74
C TYR A 11 26.56 -25.43 21.66
N ILE A 12 25.85 -26.22 22.47
CA ILE A 12 24.38 -26.19 22.55
C ILE A 12 23.90 -24.83 23.07
N ILE A 13 24.55 -24.29 24.11
CA ILE A 13 24.23 -22.95 24.64
C ILE A 13 24.51 -21.87 23.59
N LEU A 14 25.64 -21.96 22.87
CA LEU A 14 25.98 -21.02 21.79
C LEU A 14 24.96 -21.06 20.64
N LEU A 15 24.50 -22.27 20.26
CA LEU A 15 23.44 -22.46 19.27
C LEU A 15 22.13 -21.83 19.75
N PHE A 16 21.80 -21.98 21.04
CA PHE A 16 20.61 -21.36 21.65
C PHE A 16 20.68 -19.83 21.57
N TYR A 17 21.82 -19.21 21.88
CA TYR A 17 22.00 -17.76 21.74
C TYR A 17 21.86 -17.26 20.28
N LEU A 18 22.26 -18.08 19.30
CA LEU A 18 22.08 -17.77 17.87
C LEU A 18 20.63 -17.89 17.38
N PHE A 19 19.80 -18.70 18.05
CA PHE A 19 18.37 -18.85 17.71
C PHE A 19 17.49 -17.75 18.32
N PHE A 20 17.90 -17.11 19.43
CA PHE A 20 17.14 -16.02 20.06
C PHE A 20 17.51 -14.62 19.59
N SER A 21 18.52 -14.47 18.73
CA SER A 21 18.73 -13.23 17.96
C SER A 21 17.83 -13.17 16.71
N SER A 22 16.60 -13.70 16.80
CA SER A 22 15.57 -13.34 15.84
C SER A 22 15.25 -11.87 16.10
N CYS A 23 15.76 -11.02 15.21
CA CYS A 23 15.65 -9.59 15.28
C CYS A 23 14.16 -9.20 15.20
N GLY A 24 13.51 -9.11 16.36
CA GLY A 24 12.29 -8.33 16.54
C GLY A 24 12.66 -6.85 16.41
N SER A 25 13.10 -6.45 15.22
CA SER A 25 13.35 -5.04 14.92
C SER A 25 11.98 -4.38 14.92
N PHE A 26 11.69 -3.63 15.98
CA PHE A 26 10.54 -2.74 15.98
C PHE A 26 10.68 -1.84 14.77
N THR A 27 9.76 -2.00 13.80
CA THR A 27 9.80 -1.17 12.59
C THR A 27 9.52 0.26 13.02
N GLU A 28 10.54 1.10 12.96
CA GLU A 28 10.39 2.52 13.26
C GLU A 28 9.46 3.17 12.23
N LEU A 29 8.47 3.92 12.71
CA LEU A 29 7.52 4.64 11.87
C LEU A 29 7.93 6.11 11.74
N ARG A 30 7.71 6.69 10.56
CA ARG A 30 7.87 8.11 10.26
C ARG A 30 6.53 8.70 9.81
N LYS A 31 6.22 9.91 10.27
CA LYS A 31 5.11 10.69 9.71
C LYS A 31 5.57 11.34 8.41
N VAL A 32 4.78 11.17 7.37
CA VAL A 32 4.91 11.82 6.06
C VAL A 32 3.73 12.74 5.89
N ASN A 33 4.00 13.98 5.49
CA ASN A 33 2.98 14.94 5.08
C ASN A 33 3.00 15.04 3.56
N TYR A 34 1.83 15.11 2.96
CA TYR A 34 1.67 15.24 1.52
C TYR A 34 0.50 16.16 1.21
N GLU A 35 0.73 17.15 0.36
CA GLU A 35 -0.31 18.07 -0.08
C GLU A 35 -0.88 17.59 -1.41
N PHE A 36 -2.21 17.46 -1.48
CA PHE A 36 -2.93 17.07 -2.68
C PHE A 36 -4.19 17.94 -2.79
N GLU A 37 -4.34 18.65 -3.91
CA GLU A 37 -5.46 19.57 -4.15
C GLU A 37 -5.71 20.58 -3.00
N ASN A 38 -4.63 21.16 -2.47
CA ASN A 38 -4.63 22.08 -1.31
C ASN A 38 -5.12 21.45 0.02
N ILE A 39 -5.21 20.12 0.09
CA ILE A 39 -5.49 19.37 1.31
C ILE A 39 -4.20 18.72 1.79
N ASN A 40 -3.85 18.95 3.04
CA ASN A 40 -2.69 18.35 3.68
C ASN A 40 -3.06 17.02 4.32
N TYR A 41 -2.50 15.94 3.79
CA TYR A 41 -2.63 14.59 4.31
C TYR A 41 -1.42 14.22 5.16
N THR A 42 -1.67 13.45 6.23
CA THR A 42 -0.59 12.85 7.04
C THR A 42 -0.73 11.34 7.09
N ILE A 43 0.37 10.62 6.82
CA ILE A 43 0.44 9.15 6.91
C ILE A 43 1.63 8.72 7.77
N LYS A 44 1.50 7.61 8.51
CA LYS A 44 2.58 6.97 9.27
C LYS A 44 3.09 5.75 8.50
N VAL A 45 4.33 5.79 8.07
CA VAL A 45 4.93 4.76 7.20
C VAL A 45 6.21 4.17 7.83
N PRO A 46 6.59 2.94 7.50
CA PRO A 46 7.90 2.39 7.84
C PRO A 46 9.06 3.31 7.40
N LYS A 47 10.14 3.40 8.17
CA LYS A 47 11.37 4.06 7.73
C LYS A 47 12.12 3.23 6.67
N GLY A 48 13.08 3.86 6.00
CA GLY A 48 13.98 3.19 5.05
C GLY A 48 13.47 3.19 3.61
N TYR A 49 12.61 4.14 3.25
CA TYR A 49 12.16 4.35 1.88
C TYR A 49 13.01 5.41 1.17
N GLU A 50 13.07 5.29 -0.15
CA GLU A 50 13.43 6.34 -1.09
C GLU A 50 12.16 7.05 -1.58
N TRP A 51 12.23 8.36 -1.74
CA TRP A 51 11.09 9.21 -2.12
C TRP A 51 11.14 9.51 -3.62
N PHE A 52 10.09 9.10 -4.34
CA PHE A 52 9.93 9.37 -5.77
C PHE A 52 8.66 10.16 -6.02
N GLU A 53 8.78 11.22 -6.80
CA GLU A 53 7.65 12.03 -7.26
C GLU A 53 7.41 11.83 -8.74
N TYR A 54 6.16 11.66 -9.10
CA TYR A 54 5.69 11.54 -10.47
C TYR A 54 4.63 12.62 -10.68
N SER A 55 4.77 13.40 -11.73
CA SER A 55 3.81 14.44 -12.08
C SER A 55 3.59 14.51 -13.58
N THR A 56 2.36 14.86 -13.92
CA THR A 56 1.93 15.33 -15.24
C THR A 56 1.36 16.74 -15.07
N ILE A 57 0.67 17.26 -16.09
CA ILE A 57 -0.01 18.55 -16.00
C ILE A 57 -1.17 18.48 -14.99
N GLU A 58 -1.86 17.34 -14.91
CA GLU A 58 -3.12 17.19 -14.16
C GLU A 58 -2.98 16.25 -12.96
N GLU A 59 -1.99 15.36 -12.98
CA GLU A 59 -1.89 14.27 -12.02
C GLU A 59 -0.54 14.27 -11.32
N ASN A 60 -0.54 14.08 -10.01
CA ASN A 60 0.65 13.97 -9.18
C ASN A 60 0.58 12.74 -8.29
N MET A 61 1.71 12.08 -8.03
CA MET A 61 1.82 10.97 -7.10
C MET A 61 3.22 10.88 -6.48
N VAL A 62 3.26 10.53 -5.20
CA VAL A 62 4.47 10.14 -4.48
C VAL A 62 4.50 8.62 -4.32
N GLN A 63 5.67 8.02 -4.51
CA GLN A 63 5.96 6.65 -4.10
C GLN A 63 7.13 6.60 -3.11
N LEU A 64 6.90 5.92 -1.99
CA LEU A 64 7.87 5.60 -0.96
C LEU A 64 8.37 4.17 -1.20
N MET A 65 9.49 4.05 -1.91
CA MET A 65 10.03 2.76 -2.37
C MET A 65 10.99 2.16 -1.35
N TYR A 66 10.80 0.90 -0.97
CA TYR A 66 11.68 0.19 -0.06
C TYR A 66 12.66 -0.71 -0.82
N SER A 67 13.74 -1.12 -0.14
CA SER A 67 14.81 -1.94 -0.75
C SER A 67 14.35 -3.31 -1.24
N ASP A 68 13.24 -3.84 -0.71
CA ASP A 68 12.64 -5.09 -1.17
C ASP A 68 11.65 -4.89 -2.33
N SER A 69 11.66 -3.71 -2.96
CA SER A 69 10.77 -3.30 -4.06
C SER A 69 9.29 -3.17 -3.69
N SER A 70 8.95 -3.30 -2.41
CA SER A 70 7.64 -2.87 -1.91
C SER A 70 7.54 -1.34 -1.94
N CYS A 71 6.34 -0.81 -2.09
CA CYS A 71 6.14 0.63 -2.00
C CYS A 71 4.82 0.99 -1.33
N ILE A 72 4.80 2.17 -0.72
CA ILE A 72 3.57 2.89 -0.37
C ILE A 72 3.46 4.06 -1.34
N TYR A 73 2.27 4.34 -1.85
CA TYR A 73 2.03 5.45 -2.76
C TYR A 73 0.81 6.26 -2.33
N LEU A 74 0.81 7.54 -2.73
CA LEU A 74 -0.21 8.52 -2.37
C LEU A 74 -0.26 9.64 -3.42
N GLY A 75 -1.46 9.99 -3.88
CA GLY A 75 -1.69 10.99 -4.91
C GLY A 75 -2.87 10.69 -5.80
N SER A 76 -2.75 11.00 -7.08
CA SER A 76 -3.84 10.97 -8.05
C SER A 76 -4.31 9.54 -8.29
N PRO A 77 -5.64 9.27 -8.29
CA PRO A 77 -6.19 7.95 -8.52
C PRO A 77 -5.79 7.31 -9.84
N ASP A 78 -5.54 8.09 -10.87
CA ASP A 78 -5.21 7.59 -12.20
C ASP A 78 -3.75 7.15 -12.36
N MET A 79 -2.85 7.62 -11.49
CA MET A 79 -1.43 7.27 -11.48
C MET A 79 -1.13 5.97 -10.71
N THR A 80 -2.14 5.28 -10.15
CA THR A 80 -1.92 4.10 -9.32
C THR A 80 -1.01 3.04 -9.99
N PRO A 81 0.04 2.56 -9.31
CA PRO A 81 0.90 1.50 -9.84
C PRO A 81 0.20 0.12 -9.88
N ASN A 82 -1.02 0.02 -9.32
CA ASN A 82 -1.82 -1.20 -9.26
C ASN A 82 -2.84 -1.34 -10.40
N LYS A 83 -2.82 -0.46 -11.42
CA LYS A 83 -3.78 -0.48 -12.55
C LYS A 83 -3.97 -1.88 -13.17
N THR A 84 -2.88 -2.57 -13.47
CA THR A 84 -2.93 -3.94 -14.04
C THR A 84 -3.54 -4.94 -13.06
N ASN A 85 -3.18 -4.85 -11.78
CA ASN A 85 -3.69 -5.73 -10.73
C ASN A 85 -5.20 -5.54 -10.51
N ILE A 86 -5.67 -4.30 -10.52
CA ILE A 86 -7.10 -3.98 -10.40
C ILE A 86 -7.88 -4.54 -11.59
N LYS A 87 -7.32 -4.40 -12.81
CA LYS A 87 -7.93 -4.95 -14.02
C LYS A 87 -8.08 -6.47 -13.94
N SER A 88 -7.11 -7.18 -13.37
CA SER A 88 -7.18 -8.63 -13.24
C SER A 88 -8.17 -9.12 -12.18
N VAL A 89 -8.69 -8.25 -11.29
CA VAL A 89 -9.73 -8.64 -10.34
C VAL A 89 -11.08 -8.81 -11.04
N ASN A 90 -11.55 -7.77 -11.71
CA ASN A 90 -12.84 -7.75 -12.39
C ASN A 90 -12.97 -6.48 -13.26
N ASP A 91 -13.45 -6.62 -14.50
CA ASP A 91 -13.66 -5.49 -15.41
C ASP A 91 -14.66 -4.45 -14.86
N SER A 92 -15.70 -4.90 -14.15
CA SER A 92 -16.69 -3.99 -13.53
C SER A 92 -16.06 -3.16 -12.40
N ILE A 93 -15.18 -3.76 -11.60
CA ILE A 93 -14.44 -3.04 -10.54
C ILE A 93 -13.48 -2.04 -11.19
N TYR A 94 -12.75 -2.47 -12.23
CA TYR A 94 -11.85 -1.61 -12.98
C TYR A 94 -12.58 -0.40 -13.57
N SER A 95 -13.69 -0.63 -14.28
CA SER A 95 -14.49 0.43 -14.87
C SER A 95 -15.07 1.39 -13.83
N LEU A 96 -15.52 0.88 -12.68
CA LEU A 96 -16.01 1.73 -11.59
C LEU A 96 -14.88 2.56 -10.96
N ARG A 97 -13.70 1.97 -10.78
CA ARG A 97 -12.53 2.58 -10.13
C ARG A 97 -11.95 3.74 -10.94
N PHE A 98 -11.87 3.57 -12.27
CA PHE A 98 -11.38 4.56 -13.24
C PHE A 98 -12.51 5.31 -13.95
N GLN A 99 -13.69 5.38 -13.33
CA GLN A 99 -14.83 6.13 -13.86
C GLN A 99 -14.59 7.64 -13.74
N ASN A 100 -14.89 8.39 -14.81
CA ASN A 100 -15.08 9.83 -14.72
C ASN A 100 -16.41 10.12 -14.00
N SER A 101 -16.32 10.38 -12.69
CA SER A 101 -17.50 10.49 -11.81
C SER A 101 -18.32 11.73 -12.14
N PHE A 102 -17.68 12.86 -12.48
CA PHE A 102 -18.36 14.08 -12.91
C PHE A 102 -19.20 13.86 -14.17
N LEU A 103 -18.61 13.24 -15.20
CA LEU A 103 -19.33 12.93 -16.43
C LEU A 103 -20.49 11.94 -16.18
N ALA A 104 -20.28 10.94 -15.34
CA ALA A 104 -21.32 9.96 -14.98
C ALA A 104 -22.49 10.63 -14.26
N GLU A 105 -22.24 11.60 -13.38
CA GLU A 105 -23.27 12.40 -12.74
C GLU A 105 -24.02 13.29 -13.75
N ASP A 106 -23.31 13.97 -14.65
CA ASP A 106 -23.93 14.87 -15.63
C ASP A 106 -24.85 14.12 -16.60
N VAL A 107 -24.47 12.90 -16.99
CA VAL A 107 -25.34 12.02 -17.80
C VAL A 107 -26.59 11.62 -17.02
N ASN A 108 -26.46 11.19 -15.76
CA ASN A 108 -27.61 10.83 -14.93
C ASN A 108 -28.56 12.02 -14.71
N LYS A 109 -28.01 13.23 -14.47
CA LYS A 109 -28.78 14.47 -14.36
C LYS A 109 -29.53 14.78 -15.65
N SER A 110 -28.87 14.65 -16.81
CA SER A 110 -29.45 14.93 -18.12
C SER A 110 -30.59 13.97 -18.49
N LEU A 111 -30.50 12.71 -18.06
CA LEU A 111 -31.54 11.69 -18.31
C LEU A 111 -32.73 11.79 -17.34
N GLY A 112 -32.57 12.46 -16.19
CA GLY A 112 -33.59 12.54 -15.14
C GLY A 112 -33.79 11.25 -14.34
N PHE A 113 -32.95 10.23 -14.55
CA PHE A 113 -32.93 8.99 -13.77
C PHE A 113 -31.51 8.42 -13.68
N LYS A 114 -31.27 7.55 -12.69
CA LYS A 114 -29.97 6.91 -12.48
C LYS A 114 -29.78 5.73 -13.46
N LEU A 115 -29.00 5.94 -14.51
CA LEU A 115 -28.57 4.91 -15.44
C LEU A 115 -27.18 4.37 -15.08
N ILE A 116 -26.25 5.27 -14.77
CA ILE A 116 -24.85 4.95 -14.47
C ILE A 116 -24.67 4.88 -12.96
N THR A 117 -24.11 3.78 -12.46
CA THR A 117 -23.67 3.68 -11.06
C THR A 117 -22.46 4.59 -10.85
N ILE A 118 -22.57 5.51 -9.88
CA ILE A 118 -21.48 6.42 -9.50
C ILE A 118 -20.53 5.70 -8.54
N ARG A 119 -19.22 5.87 -8.76
CA ARG A 119 -18.18 5.42 -7.84
C ARG A 119 -18.42 5.99 -6.43
N PRO A 120 -18.38 5.18 -5.37
CA PRO A 120 -18.49 5.70 -4.01
C PRO A 120 -17.30 6.60 -3.65
N ASP A 121 -17.50 7.49 -2.67
CA ASP A 121 -16.44 8.33 -2.08
C ASP A 121 -15.27 7.51 -1.52
N THR A 122 -15.50 6.25 -1.16
CA THR A 122 -14.42 5.36 -0.74
C THR A 122 -14.52 4.05 -1.47
N LEU A 123 -13.41 3.65 -2.09
CA LEU A 123 -13.27 2.38 -2.78
C LEU A 123 -11.97 1.73 -2.32
N ASP A 124 -12.06 0.60 -1.63
CA ASP A 124 -10.93 -0.17 -1.10
C ASP A 124 -10.84 -1.51 -1.82
N ILE A 125 -9.77 -1.70 -2.57
CA ILE A 125 -9.53 -2.91 -3.35
C ILE A 125 -8.17 -3.45 -2.93
N ALA A 126 -8.13 -4.72 -2.58
CA ALA A 126 -6.89 -5.41 -2.23
C ALA A 126 -6.83 -6.76 -2.92
N GLY A 127 -5.62 -7.27 -3.10
CA GLY A 127 -5.41 -8.57 -3.70
C GLY A 127 -3.98 -9.06 -3.55
N GLN A 128 -3.73 -10.16 -4.25
CA GLN A 128 -2.44 -10.78 -4.38
C GLN A 128 -2.15 -10.94 -5.87
N ASP A 129 -0.94 -10.65 -6.31
CA ASP A 129 -0.51 -10.88 -7.69
C ASP A 129 -0.14 -12.36 -7.93
N SER A 130 0.22 -12.69 -9.16
CA SER A 130 0.56 -14.06 -9.56
C SER A 130 1.82 -14.62 -8.90
N VAL A 131 2.69 -13.77 -8.35
CA VAL A 131 3.93 -14.16 -7.65
C VAL A 131 3.74 -14.18 -6.12
N GLY A 132 2.53 -13.92 -5.65
CA GLY A 132 2.17 -14.01 -4.24
C GLY A 132 2.43 -12.73 -3.43
N LEU A 133 2.73 -11.60 -4.08
CA LEU A 133 2.89 -10.31 -3.42
C LEU A 133 1.54 -9.60 -3.29
N LEU A 134 1.34 -8.94 -2.17
CA LEU A 134 0.11 -8.24 -1.83
C LEU A 134 0.14 -6.82 -2.37
N TRP A 135 -1.06 -6.36 -2.71
CA TRP A 135 -1.33 -4.99 -3.10
C TRP A 135 -2.66 -4.53 -2.50
N ARG A 136 -2.77 -3.23 -2.28
CA ARG A 136 -4.00 -2.58 -1.82
C ARG A 136 -4.05 -1.18 -2.41
N ASP A 137 -5.24 -0.76 -2.81
CA ASP A 137 -5.52 0.51 -3.47
C ASP A 137 -6.80 1.06 -2.84
N VAL A 138 -6.69 2.22 -2.18
CA VAL A 138 -7.80 2.87 -1.49
C VAL A 138 -7.97 4.27 -2.06
N ILE A 139 -9.12 4.51 -2.68
CA ILE A 139 -9.55 5.86 -3.05
C ILE A 139 -10.37 6.41 -1.89
N ILE A 140 -10.08 7.63 -1.47
CA ILE A 140 -10.87 8.41 -0.53
C ILE A 140 -11.09 9.77 -1.19
N ARG A 141 -12.31 10.01 -1.68
CA ARG A 141 -12.70 11.13 -2.53
C ARG A 141 -11.81 11.19 -3.77
N ASP A 142 -10.90 12.16 -3.81
CA ASP A 142 -10.06 12.48 -4.95
C ASP A 142 -8.60 12.02 -4.76
N ILE A 143 -8.20 11.61 -3.55
CA ILE A 143 -6.87 11.03 -3.31
C ILE A 143 -6.93 9.50 -3.34
N CYS A 144 -5.86 8.90 -3.87
CA CYS A 144 -5.57 7.49 -3.78
C CYS A 144 -4.37 7.25 -2.88
N VAL A 145 -4.47 6.24 -2.01
CA VAL A 145 -3.40 5.74 -1.16
C VAL A 145 -3.35 4.23 -1.25
N GLY A 146 -2.15 3.65 -1.33
CA GLY A 146 -2.04 2.20 -1.46
C GLY A 146 -0.62 1.68 -1.30
N TYR A 147 -0.49 0.37 -1.51
CA TYR A 147 0.80 -0.30 -1.58
C TYR A 147 0.84 -1.37 -2.66
N LYS A 148 2.05 -1.70 -3.08
CA LYS A 148 2.34 -2.74 -4.08
C LYS A 148 3.56 -3.55 -3.66
N ASN A 149 3.65 -4.78 -4.17
CA ASN A 149 4.77 -5.71 -3.98
C ASN A 149 5.05 -6.07 -2.51
N VAL A 150 4.02 -6.09 -1.65
CA VAL A 150 4.20 -6.33 -0.21
C VAL A 150 4.17 -7.82 0.12
N LYS A 151 5.19 -8.32 0.82
CA LYS A 151 5.18 -9.71 1.32
C LYS A 151 4.10 -9.91 2.38
N LYS A 152 3.51 -11.10 2.43
CA LYS A 152 2.48 -11.46 3.43
C LYS A 152 2.91 -11.20 4.87
N SER A 153 4.18 -11.40 5.20
CA SER A 153 4.76 -11.11 6.52
C SER A 153 4.63 -9.63 6.93
N ASN A 154 4.60 -8.71 5.96
CA ASN A 154 4.57 -7.27 6.18
C ASN A 154 3.16 -6.68 6.02
N LYS A 155 2.15 -7.51 5.71
CA LYS A 155 0.78 -7.04 5.42
C LYS A 155 0.23 -6.10 6.50
N LEU A 156 0.33 -6.53 7.76
CA LEU A 156 -0.21 -5.76 8.89
C LEU A 156 0.46 -4.39 9.02
N LEU A 157 1.77 -4.31 8.81
CA LEU A 157 2.54 -3.07 8.88
C LEU A 157 2.08 -2.09 7.79
N PHE A 158 1.91 -2.58 6.56
CA PHE A 158 1.48 -1.74 5.44
C PHE A 158 0.00 -1.36 5.54
N ASP A 159 -0.89 -2.28 5.95
CA ASP A 159 -2.30 -1.96 6.20
C ASP A 159 -2.45 -0.86 7.25
N ASN A 160 -1.66 -0.94 8.34
CA ASN A 160 -1.65 0.09 9.37
C ASN A 160 -1.15 1.44 8.83
N ALA A 161 -0.21 1.43 7.88
CA ALA A 161 0.23 2.64 7.23
C ALA A 161 -0.90 3.29 6.42
N ILE A 162 -1.57 2.53 5.53
CA ILE A 162 -2.70 3.02 4.73
C ILE A 162 -3.83 3.53 5.63
N ASN A 163 -4.19 2.76 6.65
CA ASN A 163 -5.26 3.13 7.60
C ASN A 163 -4.89 4.31 8.52
N SER A 164 -3.64 4.77 8.50
CA SER A 164 -3.20 5.92 9.30
C SER A 164 -3.34 7.26 8.59
N LEU A 165 -3.74 7.26 7.31
CA LEU A 165 -4.01 8.47 6.55
C LEU A 165 -5.06 9.33 7.28
N ARG A 166 -4.77 10.63 7.39
CA ARG A 166 -5.64 11.65 7.97
C ARG A 166 -5.59 12.90 7.14
#